data_AF-A0A1Z4JFP4-F1
#
_entry.id   AF-A0A1Z4JFP4-F1
#
_cell.length_a   1.000
_cell.length_b   1.000
_cell.length_c   1.000
_cell.angle_alpha   90.00
_cell.angle_beta   90.00
_cell.angle_gamma   90.00
#
_symmetry.space_group_name_H-M   'P 1'
#
loop_
_entity.id
_entity.type
_entity.pdbx_description
1 polymer ?
#
loop_
_entity_poly.entity_id
_entity_poly.type
_entity_poly.pdbx_seq_one_letter_code
_entity_poly.pdbx_strand_id
1 'polypeptide(L)'
;MTRTHLTTIAAVFSLGIALPVQAENIDHVRQLLSTRQCANCELSSAGLVLAQLSGANLAGANLAGANLSQANLAGADLTNANLAGASLSGANLAGAKLTNANIQGADLTRSYLVGADLTGTQIETAAIHGAVGLPTSAGNAEMFYQMAMEAGKRRQYETAIANFNQALVRKPDSAPALIGRAMARLELGDQKGAIQDSEQAAALFDRQGDAANAKSAVALAQGLKNPPDQQRRGNNFGQSLINVVGGLLQMFLTR
;
A
#
# COMPACT_ATOMS: atom_id res chain seq x y z
N MET A 1 -10.70 81.34 -27.83
CA MET A 1 -11.35 80.13 -27.30
C MET A 1 -10.47 78.94 -27.63
N THR A 2 -9.56 78.57 -26.75
CA THR A 2 -8.62 77.46 -26.92
C THR A 2 -8.99 76.35 -25.93
N ARG A 3 -9.37 75.18 -26.44
CA ARG A 3 -9.70 73.98 -25.67
C ARG A 3 -8.40 73.29 -25.25
N THR A 4 -8.20 73.11 -23.95
CA THR A 4 -7.14 72.26 -23.37
C THR A 4 -7.70 70.86 -23.15
N HIS A 5 -7.14 69.85 -23.81
CA HIS A 5 -7.43 68.44 -23.57
C HIS A 5 -6.45 67.88 -22.53
N LEU A 6 -6.96 67.38 -21.40
CA LEU A 6 -6.19 66.53 -20.49
C LEU A 6 -6.27 65.09 -20.98
N THR A 7 -5.13 64.48 -21.31
CA THR A 7 -5.00 63.04 -21.54
C THR A 7 -4.45 62.38 -20.28
N THR A 8 -5.30 61.60 -19.61
CA THR A 8 -4.94 60.80 -18.45
C THR A 8 -4.19 59.55 -18.91
N ILE A 9 -2.91 59.41 -18.54
CA ILE A 9 -2.13 58.19 -18.78
C ILE A 9 -2.36 57.25 -17.60
N ALA A 10 -3.06 56.14 -17.81
CA ALA A 10 -3.16 55.06 -16.84
C ALA A 10 -1.97 54.10 -17.02
N ALA A 11 -1.05 54.09 -16.05
CA ALA A 11 0.03 53.12 -16.00
C ALA A 11 -0.48 51.81 -15.37
N VAL A 12 -0.57 50.74 -16.17
CA VAL A 12 -0.88 49.39 -15.69
C VAL A 12 0.42 48.76 -15.21
N PHE A 13 0.59 48.64 -13.88
CA PHE A 13 1.66 47.83 -13.28
C PHE A 13 1.18 46.39 -13.17
N SER A 14 1.60 45.53 -14.09
CA SER A 14 1.46 44.08 -13.95
C SER A 14 2.53 43.58 -12.96
N LEU A 15 2.09 43.26 -11.74
CA LEU A 15 2.91 42.58 -10.75
C LEU A 15 3.06 41.11 -11.17
N GLY A 16 4.10 40.82 -11.95
CA GLY A 16 4.46 39.46 -12.33
C GLY A 16 4.99 38.70 -11.12
N ILE A 17 4.17 37.86 -10.51
CA ILE A 17 4.64 36.90 -9.51
C ILE A 17 5.33 35.78 -10.27
N ALA A 18 6.67 35.86 -10.39
CA ALA A 18 7.46 34.73 -10.86
C ALA A 18 7.46 33.65 -9.77
N LEU A 19 6.55 32.67 -9.90
CA LEU A 19 6.73 31.41 -9.18
C LEU A 19 8.00 30.78 -9.75
N PRO A 20 8.99 30.40 -8.91
CA PRO A 20 10.14 29.67 -9.42
C PRO A 20 9.66 28.33 -9.95
N VAL A 21 9.55 28.21 -11.27
CA VAL A 21 9.57 26.91 -11.93
C VAL A 21 10.95 26.34 -11.63
N GLN A 22 11.04 25.41 -10.68
CA GLN A 22 12.29 24.71 -10.41
C GLN A 22 12.67 23.94 -11.68
N ALA A 23 13.64 24.50 -12.42
CA ALA A 23 14.19 23.87 -13.59
C ALA A 23 14.96 22.60 -13.18
N GLU A 24 14.82 21.53 -13.98
CA GLU A 24 15.57 20.30 -13.79
C GLU A 24 17.08 20.58 -13.81
N ASN A 25 17.85 19.90 -12.95
CA ASN A 25 19.31 19.94 -13.01
C ASN A 25 19.80 19.03 -14.16
N ILE A 26 19.92 19.62 -15.34
CA ILE A 26 20.26 18.90 -16.58
C ILE A 26 21.64 18.22 -16.50
N ASP A 27 22.59 18.80 -15.77
CA ASP A 27 23.94 18.24 -15.67
C ASP A 27 23.93 16.94 -14.85
N HIS A 28 23.21 16.91 -13.73
CA HIS A 28 23.01 15.68 -12.96
C HIS A 28 22.17 14.64 -13.72
N VAL A 29 21.14 15.07 -14.46
CA VAL A 29 20.36 14.15 -15.31
C VAL A 29 21.27 13.50 -16.36
N ARG A 30 22.12 14.29 -17.04
CA ARG A 30 23.09 13.77 -18.03
C ARG A 30 24.11 12.84 -17.38
N GLN A 31 24.61 13.19 -16.20
CA GLN A 31 25.53 12.34 -15.45
C GLN A 31 24.89 10.99 -15.12
N LEU A 32 23.66 10.99 -14.57
CA LEU A 32 22.93 9.78 -14.25
C LEU A 32 22.71 8.91 -15.50
N LEU A 33 22.21 9.50 -16.59
CA LEU A 33 21.87 8.76 -17.80
C LEU A 33 23.10 8.20 -18.53
N SER A 34 24.26 8.87 -18.44
CA SER A 34 25.50 8.41 -19.09
C SER A 34 26.28 7.42 -18.23
N THR A 35 26.36 7.65 -16.92
CA THR A 35 27.27 6.92 -16.02
C THR A 35 26.58 5.95 -15.07
N ARG A 36 25.27 6.13 -14.83
CA ARG A 36 24.52 5.48 -13.75
C ARG A 36 25.06 5.78 -12.35
N GLN A 37 25.86 6.85 -12.20
CA GLN A 37 26.43 7.30 -10.94
C GLN A 37 25.89 8.70 -10.62
N CYS A 38 25.05 8.80 -9.60
CA CYS A 38 24.51 10.08 -9.14
C CYS A 38 24.20 10.05 -7.63
N ALA A 39 25.14 9.56 -6.83
CA ALA A 39 25.04 9.65 -5.38
C ALA A 39 24.99 11.13 -4.95
N ASN A 40 24.02 11.47 -4.09
CA ASN A 40 23.76 12.83 -3.61
C ASN A 40 23.46 13.87 -4.71
N CYS A 41 23.05 13.42 -5.91
CA CYS A 41 22.64 14.34 -6.95
C CYS A 41 21.31 15.03 -6.63
N GLU A 42 21.21 16.30 -7.03
CA GLU A 42 19.94 17.01 -7.16
C GLU A 42 19.25 16.62 -8.47
N LEU A 43 18.15 15.88 -8.37
CA LEU A 43 17.32 15.35 -9.46
C LEU A 43 15.83 15.63 -9.19
N SER A 44 15.52 16.60 -8.33
CA SER A 44 14.14 16.97 -8.02
C SER A 44 13.39 17.37 -9.29
N SER A 45 12.15 16.88 -9.43
CA SER A 45 11.28 17.10 -10.59
C SER A 45 11.83 16.59 -11.94
N ALA A 46 12.91 15.81 -11.95
CA ALA A 46 13.50 15.31 -13.20
C ALA A 46 12.55 14.37 -13.96
N GLY A 47 12.43 14.57 -15.28
CA GLY A 47 11.77 13.66 -16.22
C GLY A 47 12.64 12.46 -16.59
N LEU A 48 12.44 11.34 -15.90
CA LEU A 48 13.19 10.08 -16.04
C LEU A 48 12.28 8.91 -16.47
N VAL A 49 11.20 9.21 -17.20
CA VAL A 49 10.24 8.21 -17.69
C VAL A 49 10.96 7.20 -18.59
N LEU A 50 10.72 5.90 -18.37
CA LEU A 50 11.33 4.79 -19.11
C LEU A 50 12.88 4.73 -19.04
N ALA A 51 13.51 5.50 -18.16
CA ALA A 51 14.97 5.55 -18.05
C ALA A 51 15.56 4.18 -17.68
N GLN A 52 16.71 3.84 -18.27
CA GLN A 52 17.42 2.58 -18.04
C GLN A 52 18.49 2.73 -16.96
N LEU A 53 18.03 2.70 -15.71
CA LEU A 53 18.80 2.98 -14.48
C LEU A 53 19.10 1.71 -13.65
N SER A 54 19.11 0.54 -14.29
CA SER A 54 19.45 -0.72 -13.61
C SER A 54 20.86 -0.62 -13.01
N GLY A 55 20.98 -0.99 -11.73
CA GLY A 55 22.22 -0.90 -10.95
C GLY A 55 22.72 0.52 -10.68
N ALA A 56 21.92 1.56 -10.95
CA ALA A 56 22.36 2.93 -10.74
C ALA A 56 22.61 3.23 -9.27
N ASN A 57 23.66 3.99 -9.00
CA ASN A 57 23.95 4.54 -7.68
C ASN A 57 23.26 5.89 -7.53
N LEU A 58 22.17 5.92 -6.79
CA LEU A 58 21.35 7.08 -6.45
C LEU A 58 21.31 7.29 -4.93
N ALA A 59 22.29 6.75 -4.19
CA ALA A 59 22.35 6.85 -2.74
C ALA A 59 22.36 8.33 -2.31
N GLY A 60 21.45 8.71 -1.43
CA GLY A 60 21.30 10.09 -0.95
C GLY A 60 20.80 11.10 -2.00
N ALA A 61 20.46 10.66 -3.22
CA ALA A 61 19.99 11.58 -4.25
C ALA A 61 18.63 12.22 -3.88
N ASN A 62 18.46 13.49 -4.25
CA ASN A 62 17.18 14.16 -4.13
C ASN A 62 16.37 13.97 -5.42
N LEU A 63 15.37 13.10 -5.38
CA LEU A 63 14.45 12.76 -6.47
C LEU A 63 13.01 13.24 -6.16
N ALA A 64 12.84 14.22 -5.27
CA ALA A 64 11.53 14.71 -4.88
C ALA A 64 10.74 15.18 -6.11
N GLY A 65 9.52 14.67 -6.28
CA GLY A 65 8.66 14.98 -7.43
C GLY A 65 9.17 14.49 -8.78
N ALA A 66 10.26 13.74 -8.86
CA ALA A 66 10.78 13.21 -10.13
C ALA A 66 9.77 12.24 -10.77
N ASN A 67 9.72 12.22 -12.10
CA ASN A 67 8.90 11.28 -12.84
C ASN A 67 9.76 10.11 -13.33
N LEU A 68 9.74 9.02 -12.58
CA LEU A 68 10.41 7.73 -12.85
C LEU A 68 9.41 6.68 -13.37
N SER A 69 8.27 7.10 -13.93
CA SER A 69 7.25 6.17 -14.43
C SER A 69 7.87 5.19 -15.44
N GLN A 70 7.60 3.90 -15.24
CA GLN A 70 8.13 2.79 -16.05
C GLN A 70 9.67 2.74 -16.18
N ALA A 71 10.40 3.46 -15.33
CA ALA A 71 11.86 3.38 -15.31
C ALA A 71 12.32 1.98 -14.86
N ASN A 72 13.46 1.54 -15.40
CA ASN A 72 14.12 0.33 -14.94
C ASN A 72 15.16 0.70 -13.88
N LEU A 73 14.85 0.47 -12.61
CA LEU A 73 15.68 0.72 -11.42
C LEU A 73 16.12 -0.60 -10.76
N ALA A 74 16.08 -1.72 -11.49
CA ALA A 74 16.44 -3.02 -10.93
C ALA A 74 17.86 -2.99 -10.31
N GLY A 75 17.98 -3.40 -9.06
CA GLY A 75 19.25 -3.39 -8.32
C GLY A 75 19.85 -2.01 -8.05
N ALA A 76 19.12 -0.91 -8.30
CA ALA A 76 19.61 0.44 -8.01
C ALA A 76 19.80 0.65 -6.49
N ASP A 77 20.81 1.45 -6.14
CA ASP A 77 21.03 1.90 -4.77
C ASP A 77 20.33 3.25 -4.56
N LEU A 78 19.21 3.25 -3.84
CA LEU A 78 18.42 4.42 -3.44
C LEU A 78 18.51 4.62 -1.91
N THR A 79 19.54 4.10 -1.26
CA THR A 79 19.73 4.21 0.20
C THR A 79 19.75 5.69 0.61
N ASN A 80 18.92 6.07 1.59
CA ASN A 80 18.72 7.45 2.05
C ASN A 80 18.25 8.45 0.96
N ALA A 81 17.79 8.00 -0.21
CA ALA A 81 17.31 8.91 -1.26
C ALA A 81 15.98 9.59 -0.87
N ASN A 82 15.76 10.81 -1.34
CA ASN A 82 14.50 11.52 -1.18
C ASN A 82 13.61 11.34 -2.42
N LEU A 83 12.60 10.49 -2.35
CA LEU A 83 11.61 10.19 -3.40
C LEU A 83 10.23 10.78 -3.07
N ALA A 84 10.15 11.77 -2.18
CA ALA A 84 8.87 12.35 -1.76
C ALA A 84 8.08 12.86 -2.98
N GLY A 85 6.84 12.40 -3.13
CA GLY A 85 5.97 12.76 -4.25
C GLY A 85 6.44 12.29 -5.64
N ALA A 86 7.48 11.45 -5.74
CA ALA A 86 7.97 10.95 -7.02
C ALA A 86 6.96 9.98 -7.65
N SER A 87 6.88 9.99 -8.99
CA SER A 87 6.07 9.00 -9.72
C SER A 87 6.94 7.82 -10.14
N LEU A 88 6.68 6.64 -9.57
CA LEU A 88 7.33 5.36 -9.87
C LEU A 88 6.33 4.36 -10.46
N SER A 89 5.25 4.87 -11.07
CA SER A 89 4.17 4.03 -11.59
C SER A 89 4.71 3.06 -12.64
N GLY A 90 4.51 1.76 -12.42
CA GLY A 90 5.03 0.70 -13.31
C GLY A 90 6.55 0.56 -13.33
N ALA A 91 7.30 1.22 -12.45
CA ALA A 91 8.75 1.10 -12.40
C ALA A 91 9.20 -0.30 -11.96
N ASN A 92 10.32 -0.78 -12.52
CA ASN A 92 10.97 -2.00 -12.07
C ASN A 92 12.00 -1.67 -10.97
N LEU A 93 11.71 -2.04 -9.73
CA LEU A 93 12.54 -1.87 -8.54
C LEU A 93 13.06 -3.22 -8.00
N ALA A 94 13.07 -4.28 -8.81
CA ALA A 94 13.51 -5.60 -8.36
C ALA A 94 14.93 -5.53 -7.77
N GLY A 95 15.10 -6.00 -6.54
CA GLY A 95 16.40 -5.98 -5.84
C GLY A 95 16.95 -4.59 -5.50
N ALA A 96 16.19 -3.51 -5.69
CA ALA A 96 16.64 -2.16 -5.37
C ALA A 96 16.80 -1.97 -3.86
N LYS A 97 17.80 -1.18 -3.43
CA LYS A 97 18.01 -0.83 -2.03
C LYS A 97 17.35 0.50 -1.75
N LEU A 98 16.25 0.52 -1.00
CA LEU A 98 15.56 1.73 -0.57
C LEU A 98 15.69 1.95 0.93
N THR A 99 16.73 1.40 1.57
CA THR A 99 16.93 1.51 3.02
C THR A 99 16.91 2.99 3.44
N ASN A 100 16.02 3.34 4.38
CA ASN A 100 15.77 4.71 4.86
C ASN A 100 15.40 5.75 3.78
N ALA A 101 14.97 5.33 2.60
CA ALA A 101 14.51 6.26 1.57
C ALA A 101 13.20 6.95 2.01
N ASN A 102 13.09 8.25 1.72
CA ASN A 102 11.84 8.99 1.92
C ASN A 102 10.92 8.79 0.71
N ILE A 103 9.89 7.96 0.84
CA ILE A 103 8.90 7.67 -0.21
C ILE A 103 7.52 8.28 0.08
N GLN A 104 7.47 9.31 0.93
CA GLN A 104 6.21 9.94 1.32
C GLN A 104 5.45 10.46 0.10
N GLY A 105 4.22 9.99 -0.10
CA GLY A 105 3.37 10.40 -1.21
C GLY A 105 3.87 9.94 -2.59
N ALA A 106 4.86 9.06 -2.66
CA ALA A 106 5.32 8.51 -3.93
C ALA A 106 4.26 7.59 -4.55
N ASP A 107 4.18 7.56 -5.88
CA ASP A 107 3.31 6.65 -6.61
C ASP A 107 4.07 5.39 -7.03
N LEU A 108 3.90 4.30 -6.29
CA LEU A 108 4.44 2.96 -6.58
C LEU A 108 3.39 2.04 -7.24
N THR A 109 2.31 2.58 -7.77
CA THR A 109 1.23 1.82 -8.41
C THR A 109 1.80 0.93 -9.52
N ARG A 110 1.46 -0.37 -9.51
CA ARG A 110 1.93 -1.38 -10.47
C ARG A 110 3.47 -1.53 -10.57
N SER A 111 4.22 -1.02 -9.60
CA SER A 111 5.68 -1.22 -9.55
C SER A 111 6.05 -2.67 -9.22
N TYR A 112 7.26 -3.09 -9.60
CA TYR A 112 7.79 -4.42 -9.33
C TYR A 112 8.90 -4.33 -8.27
N LEU A 113 8.62 -4.79 -7.05
CA LEU A 113 9.46 -4.64 -5.85
C LEU A 113 10.08 -5.95 -5.37
N VAL A 114 10.04 -7.02 -6.17
CA VAL A 114 10.55 -8.34 -5.76
C VAL A 114 12.01 -8.23 -5.31
N GLY A 115 12.26 -8.59 -4.06
CA GLY A 115 13.60 -8.54 -3.45
C GLY A 115 14.12 -7.15 -3.12
N ALA A 116 13.30 -6.09 -3.26
CA ALA A 116 13.69 -4.75 -2.83
C ALA A 116 13.86 -4.68 -1.30
N ASP A 117 14.83 -3.90 -0.82
CA ASP A 117 14.99 -3.62 0.61
C ASP A 117 14.30 -2.30 0.95
N LEU A 118 13.19 -2.37 1.69
CA LEU A 118 12.40 -1.24 2.17
C LEU A 118 12.62 -0.96 3.67
N THR A 119 13.68 -1.49 4.28
CA THR A 119 13.96 -1.30 5.70
C THR A 119 14.05 0.18 6.05
N GLY A 120 13.32 0.62 7.09
CA GLY A 120 13.29 2.03 7.51
C GLY A 120 12.46 2.95 6.59
N THR A 121 11.75 2.41 5.60
CA THR A 121 10.81 3.19 4.78
C THR A 121 9.39 3.15 5.35
N GLN A 122 8.66 4.26 5.21
CA GLN A 122 7.24 4.37 5.57
C GLN A 122 6.36 4.07 4.34
N ILE A 123 6.39 2.83 3.85
CA ILE A 123 5.72 2.39 2.62
C ILE A 123 4.20 2.63 2.63
N GLU A 124 3.57 2.68 3.80
CA GLU A 124 2.14 2.99 3.98
C GLU A 124 1.77 4.41 3.53
N THR A 125 2.76 5.30 3.36
CA THR A 125 2.56 6.67 2.89
C THR A 125 2.61 6.80 1.37
N ALA A 126 2.91 5.71 0.66
CA ALA A 126 2.99 5.65 -0.79
C ALA A 126 1.73 4.98 -1.39
N ALA A 127 1.41 5.32 -2.64
CA ALA A 127 0.37 4.62 -3.38
C ALA A 127 0.94 3.32 -3.95
N ILE A 128 0.53 2.16 -3.42
CA ILE A 128 1.08 0.85 -3.79
C ILE A 128 0.10 -0.05 -4.54
N HIS A 129 -0.96 0.53 -5.13
CA HIS A 129 -2.02 -0.25 -5.76
C HIS A 129 -1.47 -1.12 -6.90
N GLY A 130 -1.66 -2.44 -6.78
CA GLY A 130 -1.17 -3.39 -7.77
C GLY A 130 0.36 -3.52 -7.83
N ALA A 131 1.10 -2.96 -6.88
CA ALA A 131 2.53 -3.24 -6.73
C ALA A 131 2.73 -4.73 -6.46
N VAL A 132 3.77 -5.31 -7.06
CA VAL A 132 4.06 -6.75 -6.99
C VAL A 132 5.37 -6.95 -6.23
N GLY A 133 5.42 -7.96 -5.35
CA GLY A 133 6.64 -8.32 -4.64
C GLY A 133 6.97 -7.43 -3.45
N LEU A 134 5.96 -6.77 -2.86
CA LEU A 134 6.14 -5.99 -1.62
C LEU A 134 6.82 -6.86 -0.55
N PRO A 135 7.96 -6.41 0.01
CA PRO A 135 8.61 -7.07 1.14
C PRO A 135 7.65 -7.24 2.31
N THR A 136 7.57 -8.46 2.86
CA THR A 136 6.73 -8.76 4.03
C THR A 136 7.22 -8.07 5.31
N SER A 137 8.46 -7.56 5.31
CA SER A 137 9.02 -6.74 6.38
C SER A 137 8.53 -5.28 6.36
N ALA A 138 8.05 -4.77 5.22
CA ALA A 138 7.73 -3.36 5.07
C ALA A 138 6.29 -3.04 5.52
N GLY A 139 6.08 -1.88 6.14
CA GLY A 139 4.75 -1.33 6.46
C GLY A 139 4.13 -1.82 7.76
N ASN A 140 2.94 -1.28 8.04
CA ASN A 140 2.23 -1.45 9.32
C ASN A 140 1.08 -2.48 9.24
N ALA A 141 0.49 -2.81 10.40
CA ALA A 141 -0.56 -3.82 10.49
C ALA A 141 -1.81 -3.48 9.66
N GLU A 142 -2.18 -2.20 9.59
CA GLU A 142 -3.38 -1.73 8.88
C GLU A 142 -3.21 -1.89 7.37
N MET A 143 -2.03 -1.55 6.84
CA MET A 143 -1.72 -1.74 5.43
C MET A 143 -1.91 -3.21 5.01
N PHE A 144 -1.33 -4.15 5.78
CA PHE A 144 -1.47 -5.57 5.50
C PHE A 144 -2.90 -6.07 5.65
N TYR A 145 -3.66 -5.55 6.62
CA TYR A 145 -5.07 -5.86 6.76
C TYR A 145 -5.87 -5.45 5.50
N GLN A 146 -5.69 -4.22 5.02
CA GLN A 146 -6.36 -3.74 3.81
C GLN A 146 -5.98 -4.55 2.56
N MET A 147 -4.70 -4.88 2.41
CA MET A 147 -4.23 -5.75 1.33
C MET A 147 -4.83 -7.17 1.42
N ALA A 148 -5.01 -7.70 2.63
CA ALA A 148 -5.66 -8.99 2.84
C ALA A 148 -7.14 -8.96 2.43
N MET A 149 -7.85 -7.90 2.82
CA MET A 149 -9.26 -7.70 2.46
C MET A 149 -9.45 -7.58 0.95
N GLU A 150 -8.58 -6.81 0.27
CA GLU A 150 -8.63 -6.66 -1.18
C GLU A 150 -8.32 -7.98 -1.91
N ALA A 151 -7.33 -8.73 -1.44
CA ALA A 151 -7.03 -10.07 -1.97
C ALA A 151 -8.23 -11.02 -1.79
N GLY A 152 -8.89 -10.97 -0.63
CA GLY A 152 -10.11 -11.73 -0.34
C GLY A 152 -11.25 -11.39 -1.33
N LYS A 153 -11.50 -10.10 -1.60
CA LYS A 153 -12.49 -9.66 -2.61
C LYS A 153 -12.19 -10.22 -4.01
N ARG A 154 -10.90 -10.37 -4.34
CA ARG A 154 -10.43 -10.95 -5.60
C ARG A 154 -10.33 -12.48 -5.58
N ARG A 155 -10.79 -13.15 -4.50
CA ARG A 155 -10.70 -14.60 -4.27
C ARG A 155 -9.26 -15.14 -4.29
N GLN A 156 -8.28 -14.28 -3.99
CA GLN A 156 -6.87 -14.63 -3.86
C GLN A 156 -6.58 -15.02 -2.40
N TYR A 157 -7.18 -16.12 -1.94
CA TYR A 157 -7.22 -16.46 -0.52
C TYR A 157 -5.85 -16.79 0.09
N GLU A 158 -4.94 -17.38 -0.67
CA GLU A 158 -3.55 -17.63 -0.23
C GLU A 158 -2.83 -16.31 0.06
N THR A 159 -2.94 -15.34 -0.86
CA THR A 159 -2.43 -13.98 -0.69
C THR A 159 -3.10 -13.27 0.49
N ALA A 160 -4.41 -13.44 0.66
CA ALA A 160 -5.14 -12.87 1.79
C ALA A 160 -4.62 -13.40 3.12
N ILE A 161 -4.43 -14.73 3.25
CA ILE A 161 -3.87 -15.35 4.46
C ILE A 161 -2.45 -14.85 4.74
N ALA A 162 -1.59 -14.78 3.73
CA ALA A 162 -0.23 -14.25 3.87
C ALA A 162 -0.23 -12.81 4.41
N ASN A 163 -1.10 -11.95 3.86
CA ASN A 163 -1.25 -10.58 4.34
C ASN A 163 -1.84 -10.52 5.76
N PHE A 164 -2.86 -11.31 6.10
CA PHE A 164 -3.37 -11.38 7.47
C PHE A 164 -2.31 -11.86 8.46
N ASN A 165 -1.44 -12.80 8.08
CA ASN A 165 -0.31 -13.21 8.92
C ASN A 165 0.62 -12.02 9.20
N GLN A 166 0.94 -11.21 8.20
CA GLN A 166 1.77 -10.01 8.40
C GLN A 166 1.09 -8.96 9.26
N ALA A 167 -0.22 -8.78 9.12
CA ALA A 167 -1.01 -7.91 9.99
C ALA A 167 -0.97 -8.39 11.45
N LEU A 168 -1.17 -9.69 11.68
CA LEU A 168 -1.21 -10.29 13.03
C LEU A 168 0.16 -10.38 13.70
N VAL A 169 1.26 -10.49 12.95
CA VAL A 169 2.62 -10.35 13.50
C VAL A 169 2.82 -8.98 14.13
N ARG A 170 2.25 -7.93 13.53
CA ARG A 170 2.39 -6.53 13.97
C ARG A 170 1.31 -6.11 14.99
N LYS A 171 0.11 -6.66 14.87
CA LYS A 171 -1.02 -6.41 15.75
C LYS A 171 -1.71 -7.72 16.15
N PRO A 172 -1.14 -8.47 17.13
CA PRO A 172 -1.63 -9.80 17.50
C PRO A 172 -3.03 -9.83 18.12
N ASP A 173 -3.52 -8.68 18.60
CA ASP A 173 -4.83 -8.48 19.21
C ASP A 173 -5.92 -8.06 18.22
N SER A 174 -5.65 -8.11 16.91
CA SER A 174 -6.63 -7.78 15.87
C SER A 174 -7.63 -8.91 15.65
N ALA A 175 -8.73 -8.90 16.40
CA ALA A 175 -9.85 -9.83 16.21
C ALA A 175 -10.43 -9.81 14.78
N PRO A 176 -10.62 -8.66 14.10
CA PRO A 176 -11.07 -8.63 12.71
C PRO A 176 -10.11 -9.31 11.74
N ALA A 177 -8.79 -9.18 11.93
CA ALA A 177 -7.80 -9.85 11.08
C ALA A 177 -7.84 -11.38 11.24
N LEU A 178 -8.09 -11.88 12.46
CA LEU A 178 -8.31 -13.31 12.69
C LEU A 178 -9.58 -13.81 11.99
N ILE A 179 -10.70 -13.08 12.08
CA ILE A 179 -11.93 -13.45 11.37
C ILE A 179 -11.72 -13.46 9.86
N GLY A 180 -11.07 -12.43 9.30
CA GLY A 180 -10.76 -12.37 7.88
C GLY A 180 -9.88 -13.55 7.43
N ARG A 181 -8.87 -13.92 8.23
CA ARG A 181 -8.01 -15.09 7.98
C ARG A 181 -8.79 -16.41 8.10
N ALA A 182 -9.68 -16.53 9.09
CA ALA A 182 -10.55 -17.69 9.26
C ALA A 182 -11.42 -17.92 8.02
N MET A 183 -12.04 -16.85 7.50
CA MET A 183 -12.86 -16.92 6.29
C MET A 183 -12.03 -17.34 5.07
N ALA A 184 -10.86 -16.75 4.87
CA ALA A 184 -9.97 -17.14 3.77
C ALA A 184 -9.50 -18.60 3.88
N ARG A 185 -9.24 -19.10 5.10
CA ARG A 185 -8.91 -20.51 5.36
C ARG A 185 -10.05 -21.45 5.03
N LEU A 186 -11.30 -21.08 5.36
CA LEU A 186 -12.48 -21.88 5.01
C LEU A 186 -12.63 -22.05 3.50
N GLU A 187 -12.41 -20.99 2.74
CA GLU A 187 -12.47 -21.04 1.28
C GLU A 187 -11.41 -21.96 0.67
N LEU A 188 -10.28 -22.16 1.36
CA LEU A 188 -9.24 -23.13 1.00
C LEU A 188 -9.44 -24.52 1.63
N GLY A 189 -10.52 -24.74 2.39
CA GLY A 189 -10.80 -26.00 3.07
C GLY A 189 -10.01 -26.23 4.36
N ASP A 190 -9.23 -25.26 4.85
CA ASP A 190 -8.55 -25.32 6.14
C ASP A 190 -9.52 -25.03 7.31
N GLN A 191 -10.43 -25.97 7.52
CA GLN A 191 -11.44 -25.88 8.57
C GLN A 191 -10.82 -25.83 9.97
N LYS A 192 -9.72 -26.56 10.21
CA LYS A 192 -9.03 -26.58 11.50
C LYS A 192 -8.45 -25.21 11.83
N GLY A 193 -7.72 -24.60 10.89
CA GLY A 193 -7.16 -23.27 11.08
C GLY A 193 -8.24 -22.19 11.19
N ALA A 194 -9.37 -22.34 10.48
CA ALA A 194 -10.50 -21.42 10.62
C ALA A 194 -11.16 -21.49 12.00
N ILE A 195 -11.31 -22.70 12.57
CA ILE A 195 -11.80 -22.87 13.94
C ILE A 195 -10.88 -22.16 14.93
N GLN A 196 -9.57 -22.40 14.84
CA GLN A 196 -8.58 -21.80 15.73
C GLN A 196 -8.63 -20.27 15.71
N ASP A 197 -8.65 -19.67 14.51
CA ASP A 197 -8.73 -18.23 14.36
C ASP A 197 -10.05 -17.67 14.90
N SER A 198 -11.17 -18.36 14.69
CA SER A 198 -12.49 -17.95 15.17
C SER A 198 -12.58 -17.97 16.70
N GLU A 199 -11.99 -18.97 17.35
CA GLU A 199 -11.93 -19.05 18.81
C GLU A 199 -11.03 -17.96 19.40
N GLN A 200 -9.88 -17.70 18.78
CA GLN A 200 -8.99 -16.64 19.20
C GLN A 200 -9.64 -15.26 19.03
N ALA A 201 -10.35 -15.04 17.91
CA ALA A 201 -11.09 -13.82 17.66
C ALA A 201 -12.20 -13.62 18.69
N ALA A 202 -12.96 -14.67 19.04
CA ALA A 202 -13.99 -14.61 20.06
C ALA A 202 -13.44 -14.14 21.42
N ALA A 203 -12.33 -14.73 21.86
CA ALA A 203 -11.68 -14.34 23.10
C ALA A 203 -11.18 -12.88 23.08
N LEU A 204 -10.72 -12.39 21.93
CA LEU A 204 -10.29 -11.00 21.77
C LEU A 204 -11.47 -10.03 21.76
N PHE A 205 -12.55 -10.32 21.04
CA PHE A 205 -13.75 -9.49 21.04
C PHE A 205 -14.37 -9.36 22.44
N ASP A 206 -14.41 -10.46 23.20
CA ASP A 206 -14.90 -10.46 24.58
C ASP A 206 -14.06 -9.53 25.47
N ARG A 207 -12.72 -9.65 25.39
CA ARG A 207 -11.79 -8.74 26.10
C ARG A 207 -11.91 -7.28 25.67
N GLN A 208 -12.30 -7.05 24.42
CA GLN A 208 -12.50 -5.71 23.84
C GLN A 208 -13.89 -5.13 24.14
N GLY A 209 -14.75 -5.86 24.85
CA GLY A 209 -16.12 -5.45 25.18
C GLY A 209 -17.12 -5.57 24.02
N ASP A 210 -16.75 -6.27 22.95
CA ASP A 210 -17.58 -6.46 21.77
C ASP A 210 -18.33 -7.81 21.83
N ALA A 211 -19.29 -7.89 22.75
CA ALA A 211 -20.05 -9.11 23.02
C ALA A 211 -20.81 -9.63 21.78
N ALA A 212 -21.27 -8.74 20.89
CA ALA A 212 -21.97 -9.11 19.68
C ALA A 212 -21.06 -9.90 18.73
N ASN A 213 -19.86 -9.38 18.49
CA ASN A 213 -18.90 -10.02 17.59
C ASN A 213 -18.21 -11.23 18.23
N ALA A 214 -18.02 -11.22 19.56
CA ALA A 214 -17.60 -12.40 20.31
C ALA A 214 -18.58 -13.56 20.09
N LYS A 215 -19.89 -13.31 20.24
CA LYS A 215 -20.94 -14.33 20.02
C LYS A 215 -20.93 -14.86 18.59
N SER A 216 -20.78 -13.98 17.59
CA SER A 216 -20.70 -14.37 16.18
C SER A 216 -19.47 -15.25 15.89
N ALA A 217 -18.31 -14.89 16.45
CA ALA A 217 -17.08 -15.67 16.32
C ALA A 217 -17.18 -17.05 17.00
N VAL A 218 -17.81 -17.13 18.18
CA VAL A 218 -18.11 -18.41 18.84
C VAL A 218 -19.05 -19.27 17.99
N ALA A 219 -20.12 -18.69 17.45
CA ALA A 219 -21.07 -19.41 16.61
C ALA A 219 -20.39 -19.98 15.35
N LEU A 220 -19.49 -19.21 14.73
CA LEU A 220 -18.67 -19.69 13.61
C LEU A 220 -17.81 -20.89 14.03
N ALA A 221 -17.02 -20.76 15.11
CA ALA A 221 -16.16 -21.84 15.58
C ALA A 221 -16.95 -23.13 15.89
N GLN A 222 -18.09 -23.01 16.58
CA GLN A 222 -18.94 -24.15 16.93
C GLN A 222 -19.59 -24.81 15.72
N GLY A 223 -20.12 -24.00 14.79
CA GLY A 223 -20.71 -24.50 13.54
C GLY A 223 -19.70 -25.26 12.67
N LEU A 224 -18.43 -24.85 12.72
CA LEU A 224 -17.34 -25.56 12.06
C LEU A 224 -16.90 -26.82 12.82
N LYS A 225 -16.92 -26.85 14.15
CA LYS A 225 -16.56 -28.07 14.92
C LYS A 225 -17.58 -29.19 14.75
N ASN A 226 -18.86 -28.83 14.70
CA ASN A 226 -19.98 -29.78 14.66
C ASN A 226 -20.80 -29.54 13.39
N PRO A 227 -20.27 -29.88 12.20
CA PRO A 227 -21.05 -29.77 10.97
C PRO A 227 -22.24 -30.73 11.06
N PRO A 228 -23.50 -30.29 10.82
CA PRO A 228 -24.65 -31.15 10.94
C PRO A 228 -24.63 -32.27 9.89
N ASP A 229 -25.19 -33.42 10.28
CA ASP A 229 -25.29 -34.62 9.43
C ASP A 229 -25.91 -34.32 8.07
N GLN A 230 -25.42 -35.00 7.03
CA GLN A 230 -25.82 -34.79 5.64
C GLN A 230 -27.33 -34.92 5.39
N GLN A 231 -28.07 -35.65 6.24
CA GLN A 231 -29.54 -35.80 6.18
C GLN A 231 -30.33 -34.60 6.72
N ARG A 232 -29.69 -33.71 7.50
CA ARG A 232 -30.25 -32.43 7.97
C ARG A 232 -29.74 -31.24 7.14
N ARG A 233 -29.20 -31.49 5.94
CA ARG A 233 -28.89 -30.47 4.91
C ARG A 233 -30.16 -29.86 4.31
N GLY A 234 -31.14 -29.50 5.13
CA GLY A 234 -32.13 -28.50 4.74
C GLY A 234 -31.45 -27.13 4.69
N ASN A 235 -32.05 -26.21 3.93
CA ASN A 235 -31.61 -24.82 3.69
C ASN A 235 -31.16 -24.03 4.95
N ASN A 236 -31.46 -24.50 6.16
CA ASN A 236 -31.25 -23.79 7.42
C ASN A 236 -29.80 -23.78 7.95
N PHE A 237 -28.97 -24.81 7.72
CA PHE A 237 -27.57 -24.77 8.20
C PHE A 237 -26.70 -23.84 7.35
N GLY A 238 -26.83 -23.97 6.02
CA GLY A 238 -26.24 -23.03 5.08
C GLY A 238 -26.69 -21.61 5.40
N GLN A 239 -27.99 -21.38 5.62
CA GLN A 239 -28.50 -20.07 6.02
C GLN A 239 -27.97 -19.59 7.38
N SER A 240 -27.81 -20.46 8.39
CA SER A 240 -27.29 -20.06 9.71
C SER A 240 -25.80 -19.67 9.64
N LEU A 241 -24.99 -20.45 8.92
CA LEU A 241 -23.59 -20.10 8.67
C LEU A 241 -23.49 -18.84 7.79
N ILE A 242 -24.33 -18.71 6.76
CA ILE A 242 -24.43 -17.51 5.90
C ILE A 242 -24.87 -16.29 6.71
N ASN A 243 -25.73 -16.45 7.71
CA ASN A 243 -26.17 -15.33 8.57
C ASN A 243 -25.07 -14.92 9.55
N VAL A 244 -24.34 -15.88 10.13
CA VAL A 244 -23.17 -15.61 11.00
C VAL A 244 -22.04 -14.97 10.20
N VAL A 245 -21.71 -15.55 9.04
CA VAL A 245 -20.74 -14.99 8.09
C VAL A 245 -21.23 -13.63 7.61
N GLY A 246 -22.51 -13.45 7.29
CA GLY A 246 -23.11 -12.20 6.87
C GLY A 246 -23.02 -11.10 7.93
N GLY A 247 -23.24 -11.43 9.20
CA GLY A 247 -23.05 -10.51 10.32
C GLY A 247 -21.58 -10.12 10.52
N LEU A 248 -20.66 -11.07 10.41
CA LEU A 248 -19.21 -10.80 10.45
C LEU A 248 -18.75 -10.02 9.21
N LEU A 249 -19.37 -10.24 8.05
CA LEU A 249 -19.06 -9.52 6.81
C LEU A 249 -19.40 -8.03 6.90
N GLN A 250 -20.37 -7.64 7.72
CA GLN A 250 -20.66 -6.22 7.98
C GLN A 250 -19.46 -5.48 8.56
N MET A 251 -18.60 -6.15 9.34
CA MET A 251 -17.34 -5.55 9.84
C MET A 251 -16.44 -5.03 8.72
N PHE A 252 -16.54 -5.62 7.53
CA PHE A 252 -15.71 -5.33 6.38
C PHE A 252 -16.36 -4.37 5.39
N LEU A 253 -17.63 -4.01 5.58
CA LEU A 253 -18.40 -3.12 4.72
C LEU A 253 -18.58 -1.71 5.32
N THR A 254 -18.46 -1.56 6.64
CA THR A 254 -18.72 -0.31 7.36
C THR A 254 -17.47 0.53 7.66
N ARG A 255 -16.33 0.27 7.01
CA ARG A 255 -15.08 1.05 7.18
C ARG A 255 -14.34 1.27 5.87
#